data_AF-A0A3B9VYA5-F1
#
_entry.id   AF-A0A3B9VYA5-F1
#
_cell.length_a   1.000
_cell.length_b   1.000
_cell.length_c   1.000
_cell.angle_alpha   90.00
_cell.angle_beta   90.00
_cell.angle_gamma   90.00
#
_symmetry.space_group_name_H-M   'P 1'
#
loop_
_entity.id
_entity.type
_entity.pdbx_description
1 polymer ?
#
loop_
_entity_poly.entity_id
_entity_poly.type
_entity_poly.pdbx_seq_one_letter_code
_entity_poly.pdbx_strand_id
1 'polypeptide(L)'
;EACGKKVEVMIYGDGAFKDPVGKIWELADPVVSPAYTKGLEGQPNEVKLKYLADNDFAHLSGQELKDAISDYIRNKDQDLTGKMVSQGTTPRRLTDLIGSLCDLTSGSGDKGTPIVLVQGYFDNYTK
;
A
#
# COMPACT_ATOMS: atom_id res chain seq x y z
N GLU A 1 -0.43 -21.05 -15.06
CA GLU A 1 -0.50 -22.53 -15.19
C GLU A 1 0.69 -23.24 -14.56
N ALA A 2 1.93 -22.91 -14.92
CA ALA A 2 3.13 -23.65 -14.48
C ALA A 2 3.25 -23.89 -12.95
N CYS A 3 2.83 -22.93 -12.12
CA CYS A 3 2.94 -23.00 -10.66
C CYS A 3 1.60 -23.22 -9.94
N GLY A 4 0.47 -23.25 -10.66
CA GLY A 4 -0.87 -23.36 -10.06
C GLY A 4 -1.24 -22.23 -9.09
N LYS A 5 -0.48 -21.13 -9.05
CA LYS A 5 -0.76 -19.95 -8.20
C LYS A 5 -1.40 -18.84 -9.01
N LYS A 6 -2.34 -18.13 -8.40
CA LYS A 6 -2.85 -16.85 -8.90
C LYS A 6 -1.91 -15.76 -8.41
N VAL A 7 -1.28 -15.04 -9.33
CA VAL A 7 -0.36 -13.95 -9.04
C VAL A 7 -0.91 -12.69 -9.69
N GLU A 8 -0.97 -11.61 -8.93
CA GLU A 8 -1.27 -10.30 -9.48
C GLU A 8 0.02 -9.66 -10.01
N VAL A 9 -0.06 -9.03 -11.18
CA VAL A 9 1.12 -8.54 -11.92
C VAL A 9 0.86 -7.11 -12.35
N MET A 10 1.91 -6.29 -12.32
CA MET A 10 1.90 -4.96 -12.90
C MET A 10 3.21 -4.69 -13.63
N ILE A 11 3.12 -3.88 -14.68
CA ILE A 11 4.26 -3.18 -15.26
C ILE A 11 4.35 -1.85 -14.53
N TYR A 12 5.53 -1.49 -14.03
CA TYR A 12 5.75 -0.24 -13.31
C TYR A 12 6.87 0.56 -13.97
N GLY A 13 6.87 1.86 -13.74
CA GLY A 13 7.95 2.77 -14.07
C GLY A 13 8.16 3.78 -12.93
N ASP A 14 9.10 4.69 -13.14
CA ASP A 14 9.55 5.69 -12.15
C ASP A 14 8.41 6.66 -11.79
N GLY A 15 7.41 6.79 -12.67
CA GLY A 15 6.32 7.73 -12.54
C GLY A 15 6.78 9.18 -12.71
N ALA A 16 5.96 10.13 -12.25
CA ALA A 16 6.28 11.54 -12.27
C ALA A 16 6.73 11.99 -10.88
N PHE A 17 7.98 12.42 -10.74
CA PHE A 17 8.51 12.96 -9.50
C PHE A 17 9.16 14.32 -9.72
N LYS A 18 9.08 15.20 -8.71
CA LYS A 18 9.81 16.45 -8.69
C LYS A 18 10.99 16.29 -7.76
N ASP A 19 12.20 16.29 -8.32
CA ASP A 19 13.41 16.27 -7.52
C ASP A 19 13.42 17.50 -6.58
N PRO A 20 13.43 17.31 -5.24
CA PRO A 20 13.45 18.40 -4.29
C PRO A 20 14.78 19.18 -4.33
N VAL A 21 15.87 18.60 -4.82
CA VAL A 21 17.19 19.24 -4.91
C VAL A 21 17.34 19.95 -6.24
N GLY A 22 17.25 19.22 -7.36
CA GLY A 22 17.41 19.75 -8.71
C GLY A 22 16.22 20.58 -9.21
N LYS A 23 15.05 20.49 -8.56
CA LYS A 23 13.78 21.14 -8.95
C LYS A 23 13.29 20.78 -10.34
N ILE A 24 13.91 19.78 -10.98
CA ILE A 24 13.48 19.22 -12.24
C ILE A 24 12.30 18.29 -12.02
N TRP A 25 11.37 18.30 -12.96
CA TRP A 25 10.35 17.28 -13.04
C TRP A 25 10.94 16.13 -13.85
N GLU A 26 11.15 15.00 -13.18
CA GLU A 26 11.39 13.73 -13.83
C GLU A 26 10.03 13.20 -14.25
N LEU A 27 9.60 13.61 -15.45
CA LEU A 27 8.38 13.14 -16.12
C LEU A 27 8.70 11.86 -16.90
N ALA A 28 9.28 10.87 -16.23
CA ALA A 28 9.63 9.61 -16.88
C ALA A 28 8.35 8.95 -17.42
N ASP A 29 7.35 8.78 -16.56
CA ASP A 29 6.05 8.23 -16.94
C ASP A 29 4.87 9.04 -16.39
N PRO A 30 3.77 9.22 -17.17
CA PRO A 30 2.58 9.95 -16.72
C PRO A 30 1.80 9.22 -15.62
N VAL A 31 2.06 7.93 -15.44
CA VAL A 31 1.46 7.05 -14.42
C VAL A 31 2.50 6.06 -13.92
N VAL A 32 2.40 5.64 -12.66
CA VAL A 32 3.34 4.66 -12.07
C VAL A 32 3.21 3.28 -12.72
N SER A 33 1.98 2.88 -13.08
CA SER A 33 1.74 1.57 -13.70
C SER A 33 0.83 1.70 -14.93
N PRO A 34 1.35 1.52 -16.15
CA PRO A 34 0.55 1.57 -17.36
C PRO A 34 -0.33 0.33 -17.57
N ALA A 35 0.01 -0.81 -16.95
CA ALA A 35 -0.75 -2.06 -17.08
C ALA A 35 -0.63 -2.92 -15.82
N TYR A 36 -1.74 -3.48 -15.37
CA TYR A 36 -1.82 -4.33 -14.18
C TYR A 36 -3.03 -5.27 -14.24
N THR A 37 -3.00 -6.30 -13.40
CA THR A 37 -4.11 -7.25 -13.23
C THR A 37 -5.17 -6.70 -12.29
N LYS A 38 -6.42 -7.15 -12.45
CA LYS A 38 -7.60 -6.62 -11.73
C LYS A 38 -7.50 -6.65 -10.21
N GLY A 39 -6.73 -7.57 -9.61
CA GLY A 39 -6.58 -7.61 -8.16
C GLY A 39 -5.81 -6.43 -7.57
N LEU A 40 -5.18 -5.60 -8.40
CA LEU A 40 -4.48 -4.37 -8.00
C LEU A 40 -5.35 -3.11 -8.18
N GLU A 41 -6.62 -3.26 -8.57
CA GLU A 41 -7.57 -2.15 -8.60
C GLU A 41 -7.98 -1.71 -7.18
N GLY A 42 -8.16 -0.41 -7.00
CA GLY A 42 -8.62 0.18 -5.75
C GLY A 42 -7.51 0.83 -4.92
N GLN A 43 -7.80 1.02 -3.65
CA GLN A 43 -6.96 1.72 -2.68
C GLN A 43 -6.87 0.90 -1.39
N PRO A 44 -5.79 1.02 -0.61
CA PRO A 44 -5.75 0.42 0.71
C PRO A 44 -6.88 0.96 1.59
N ASN A 45 -7.58 0.06 2.28
CA ASN A 45 -8.51 0.41 3.33
C ASN A 45 -7.80 0.24 4.69
N GLU A 46 -6.98 1.21 5.07
CA GLU A 46 -6.18 1.19 6.30
C GLU A 46 -6.84 1.93 7.46
N VAL A 47 -6.52 1.51 8.68
CA VAL A 47 -6.91 2.17 9.93
C VAL A 47 -5.66 2.60 10.67
N LYS A 48 -5.72 3.77 11.32
CA LYS A 48 -4.63 4.23 12.17
C LYS A 48 -4.60 3.46 13.49
N LEU A 49 -3.76 2.42 13.57
CA LEU A 49 -3.61 1.60 14.78
C LEU A 49 -3.30 2.43 16.03
N LYS A 50 -2.38 3.39 15.91
CA LYS A 50 -2.03 4.29 17.02
C LYS A 50 -3.21 5.16 17.45
N TYR A 51 -4.03 5.63 16.51
CA TYR A 51 -5.22 6.41 16.86
C TYR A 51 -6.22 5.57 17.64
N LEU A 52 -6.48 4.33 17.20
CA LEU A 52 -7.37 3.41 17.90
C LEU A 52 -6.86 3.09 19.30
N ALA A 53 -5.55 2.83 19.43
CA ALA A 53 -4.93 2.55 20.72
C ALA A 53 -4.99 3.75 21.68
N ASP A 54 -4.68 4.96 21.20
CA ASP A 54 -4.57 6.15 22.04
C ASP A 54 -5.93 6.80 22.36
N ASN A 55 -7.00 6.51 21.60
CA ASN A 55 -8.33 7.14 21.78
C ASN A 55 -9.40 6.11 22.16
N ASP A 56 -9.72 5.18 21.26
CA ASP A 56 -10.86 4.26 21.43
C ASP A 56 -10.56 3.18 22.48
N PHE A 57 -9.31 2.75 22.58
CA PHE A 57 -8.84 1.69 23.45
C PHE A 57 -7.78 2.13 24.47
N ALA A 58 -7.73 3.44 24.79
CA ALA A 58 -6.74 4.02 25.70
C ALA A 58 -6.73 3.38 27.11
N HIS A 59 -7.83 2.74 27.48
CA HIS A 59 -8.02 2.04 28.75
C HIS A 59 -7.54 0.57 28.72
N LEU A 60 -7.22 0.03 27.55
CA LEU A 60 -6.74 -1.35 27.36
C LEU A 60 -5.23 -1.38 27.22
N SER A 61 -4.62 -2.51 27.59
CA SER A 61 -3.18 -2.73 27.41
C SER A 61 -2.87 -4.20 27.16
N GLY A 62 -1.63 -4.48 26.73
CA GLY A 62 -1.17 -5.86 26.55
C GLY A 62 -2.01 -6.66 25.55
N GLN A 63 -2.50 -7.82 25.98
CA GLN A 63 -3.28 -8.72 25.12
C GLN A 63 -4.68 -8.17 24.83
N GLU A 64 -5.34 -7.54 25.81
CA GLU A 64 -6.69 -6.99 25.65
C GLU A 64 -6.74 -5.91 24.58
N LEU A 65 -5.70 -5.06 24.51
CA LEU A 65 -5.56 -4.05 23.47
C LEU A 65 -5.39 -4.68 22.08
N LYS A 66 -4.58 -5.75 21.97
CA LYS A 66 -4.36 -6.45 20.70
C LYS A 66 -5.64 -7.11 20.20
N ASP A 67 -6.40 -7.73 21.09
CA ASP A 67 -7.66 -8.40 20.76
C ASP A 67 -8.70 -7.37 20.31
N ALA A 68 -8.85 -6.26 21.05
CA ALA A 68 -9.76 -5.17 20.68
C ALA A 68 -9.43 -4.53 19.32
N ILE A 69 -8.15 -4.27 19.05
CA ILE A 69 -7.70 -3.75 17.75
C ILE A 69 -7.96 -4.78 16.64
N SER A 70 -7.70 -6.06 16.89
CA SER A 70 -7.92 -7.12 15.90
C SER A 70 -9.40 -7.28 15.56
N ASP A 71 -10.27 -7.24 16.57
CA ASP A 71 -11.71 -7.28 16.38
C ASP A 71 -12.23 -6.05 15.65
N TYR A 72 -11.68 -4.87 15.93
CA TYR A 72 -12.01 -3.66 15.17
C TYR A 72 -11.62 -3.79 13.70
N ILE A 73 -10.41 -4.27 13.38
CA ILE A 73 -9.96 -4.45 12.00
C ILE A 73 -10.79 -5.48 11.25
N ARG A 74 -11.28 -6.53 11.92
CA ARG A 74 -12.19 -7.54 11.31
C ARG A 74 -13.56 -6.97 10.98
N ASN A 75 -14.07 -6.06 11.81
CA ASN A 75 -15.43 -5.53 11.71
C ASN A 75 -15.52 -4.14 11.08
N LYS A 76 -14.39 -3.54 10.66
CA LYS A 76 -14.37 -2.21 10.06
C LYS A 76 -15.14 -2.17 8.75
N ASP A 77 -15.73 -1.02 8.46
CA ASP A 77 -16.43 -0.77 7.20
C ASP A 77 -15.48 -0.84 5.99
N GLN A 78 -16.03 -1.24 4.84
CA GLN A 78 -15.30 -1.30 3.57
C GLN A 78 -14.90 0.08 3.04
N ASP A 79 -15.60 1.15 3.46
CA ASP A 79 -15.26 2.53 3.16
C ASP A 79 -15.10 3.32 4.47
N LEU A 80 -13.86 3.75 4.73
CA LEU A 80 -13.53 4.58 5.88
C LEU A 80 -13.30 6.04 5.50
N THR A 81 -13.55 6.42 4.25
CA THR A 81 -13.29 7.78 3.75
C THR A 81 -14.01 8.82 4.61
N GLY A 82 -13.27 9.80 5.15
CA GLY A 82 -13.83 10.88 5.97
C GLY A 82 -13.97 10.58 7.46
N LYS A 83 -13.64 9.36 7.93
CA LYS A 83 -13.60 9.06 9.38
C LYS A 83 -12.28 9.51 10.01
N MET A 84 -12.29 9.94 11.27
CA MET A 84 -11.07 10.32 12.00
C MET A 84 -10.02 9.19 12.06
N VAL A 85 -10.48 7.93 12.06
CA VAL A 85 -9.63 6.73 12.06
C VAL A 85 -8.83 6.53 10.75
N SER A 86 -9.23 7.18 9.66
CA SER A 86 -8.57 7.16 8.35
C SER A 86 -7.99 8.53 7.97
N GLN A 87 -8.18 9.57 8.78
CA GLN A 87 -7.66 10.91 8.50
C GLN A 87 -6.14 10.87 8.30
N GLY A 88 -5.62 11.41 7.20
CA GLY A 88 -4.18 11.40 6.91
C GLY A 88 -3.64 10.11 6.27
N THR A 89 -4.50 9.13 5.94
CA THR A 89 -4.16 8.15 4.90
C THR A 89 -4.34 8.84 3.55
N THR A 90 -3.28 8.94 2.75
CA THR A 90 -3.43 9.44 1.38
C THR A 90 -4.15 8.37 0.56
N PRO A 91 -5.31 8.67 -0.06
CA PRO A 91 -6.06 7.72 -0.86
C PRO A 91 -5.30 7.45 -2.17
N ARG A 92 -4.27 6.62 -2.08
CA ARG A 92 -3.36 6.32 -3.18
C ARG A 92 -3.73 4.96 -3.77
N ARG A 93 -3.66 4.83 -5.09
CA ARG A 93 -3.97 3.54 -5.74
C ARG A 93 -2.95 2.50 -5.32
N LEU A 94 -3.37 1.25 -5.21
CA LEU A 94 -2.47 0.14 -4.89
C LEU A 94 -1.28 0.08 -5.87
N THR A 95 -1.54 0.30 -7.15
CA THR A 95 -0.52 0.35 -8.21
C THR A 95 0.52 1.44 -7.99
N ASP A 96 0.14 2.59 -7.45
CA ASP A 96 1.06 3.70 -7.20
C ASP A 96 1.96 3.39 -5.99
N LEU A 97 1.39 2.79 -4.95
CA LEU A 97 2.12 2.42 -3.73
C LEU A 97 3.10 1.28 -3.97
N ILE A 98 2.60 0.18 -4.55
CA ILE A 98 3.43 -1.00 -4.84
C ILE A 98 4.43 -0.63 -5.94
N GLY A 99 4.04 0.18 -6.93
CA GLY A 99 4.92 0.58 -8.02
C GLY A 99 6.09 1.43 -7.55
N SER A 100 5.85 2.43 -6.69
CA SER A 100 6.94 3.20 -6.07
C SER A 100 7.86 2.34 -5.19
N LEU A 101 7.32 1.31 -4.51
CA LEU A 101 8.15 0.37 -3.75
C LEU A 101 9.03 -0.47 -4.69
N CYS A 102 8.48 -0.96 -5.79
CA CYS A 102 9.22 -1.73 -6.80
C CYS A 102 10.30 -0.87 -7.45
N ASP A 103 9.99 0.36 -7.84
CA ASP A 103 10.94 1.31 -8.40
C ASP A 103 12.13 1.57 -7.46
N LEU A 104 11.86 1.86 -6.18
CA LEU A 104 12.89 1.99 -5.15
C LEU A 104 13.77 0.73 -5.04
N THR A 105 13.18 -0.46 -5.22
CA THR A 105 13.88 -1.74 -5.11
C THR A 105 14.75 -2.03 -6.34
N SER A 106 14.25 -1.77 -7.55
CA SER A 106 15.00 -1.97 -8.78
C SER A 106 16.07 -0.91 -9.01
N GLY A 107 15.81 0.34 -8.61
CA GLY A 107 16.62 1.51 -8.90
C GLY A 107 16.65 1.89 -10.39
N SER A 108 17.24 3.04 -10.70
CA SER A 108 17.27 3.66 -12.03
C SER A 108 18.42 3.20 -12.95
N GLY A 109 19.07 2.09 -12.62
CA GLY A 109 20.26 1.62 -13.35
C GLY A 109 19.89 0.81 -14.59
N ASP A 110 20.66 0.99 -15.66
CA ASP A 110 20.55 0.28 -16.95
C ASP A 110 21.01 -1.21 -16.83
N LYS A 111 20.39 -1.94 -15.90
CA LYS A 111 20.76 -3.30 -15.46
C LYS A 111 19.84 -4.38 -16.06
N GLY A 112 19.13 -4.06 -17.14
CA GLY A 112 18.13 -4.93 -17.77
C GLY A 112 16.71 -4.65 -17.28
N THR A 113 15.81 -5.63 -17.41
CA THR A 113 14.40 -5.53 -16.97
C THR A 113 14.21 -6.32 -15.67
N PRO A 114 14.38 -5.69 -14.50
CA PRO A 114 14.24 -6.38 -13.22
C PRO A 114 12.80 -6.83 -12.98
N ILE A 115 12.65 -7.96 -12.29
CA ILE A 115 11.35 -8.46 -11.79
C ILE A 115 11.39 -8.39 -10.27
N VAL A 116 10.48 -7.63 -9.68
CA VAL A 116 10.31 -7.54 -8.22
C VAL A 116 9.15 -8.43 -7.80
N LEU A 117 9.41 -9.35 -6.87
CA LEU A 117 8.37 -10.18 -6.25
C LEU A 117 8.00 -9.58 -4.89
N VAL A 118 6.77 -9.11 -4.75
CA VAL A 118 6.22 -8.64 -3.48
C VAL A 118 5.37 -9.75 -2.86
N GLN A 119 5.66 -10.10 -1.60
CA GLN A 119 4.95 -11.14 -0.85
C GLN A 119 4.39 -10.58 0.46
N GLY A 120 3.26 -11.13 0.91
CA GLY A 120 2.60 -10.75 2.16
C GLY A 120 1.93 -9.37 2.16
N TYR A 121 1.91 -8.67 1.02
CA TYR A 121 1.34 -7.31 0.95
C TYR A 121 -0.15 -7.26 1.30
N PHE A 122 -0.90 -8.30 0.93
CA PHE A 122 -2.33 -8.43 1.21
C PHE A 122 -2.63 -9.29 2.44
N ASP A 123 -1.60 -9.65 3.22
CA ASP A 123 -1.80 -10.38 4.46
C ASP A 123 -2.54 -9.46 5.43
N ASN A 124 -3.65 -9.97 5.97
CA ASN A 124 -4.44 -9.24 6.94
C ASN A 124 -3.92 -9.57 8.34
N TYR A 125 -3.56 -8.54 9.11
CA TYR A 125 -3.11 -8.66 10.50
C TYR A 125 -4.04 -9.51 11.38
N THR A 126 -5.31 -9.60 11.02
CA THR A 126 -6.33 -10.31 11.80
C THR A 126 -6.61 -11.74 11.33
N LYS A 127 -5.90 -12.24 10.33
CA LYS A 127 -6.05 -13.62 9.83
C LYS A 127 -5.05 -14.58 10.47
#